data_AF-A0A2W4QT67-F1
#
_entry.id   AF-A0A2W4QT67-F1
#
_cell.length_a   1.000
_cell.length_b   1.000
_cell.length_c   1.000
_cell.angle_alpha   90.00
_cell.angle_beta   90.00
_cell.angle_gamma   90.00
#
_symmetry.space_group_name_H-M   'P 1'
#
loop_
_entity.id
_entity.type
_entity.pdbx_description
1 polymer ?
#
loop_
_entity_poly.entity_id
_entity_poly.type
_entity_poly.pdbx_seq_one_letter_code
_entity_poly.pdbx_strand_id
1 'polypeptide(L)'
;MFVPLAPASPTRLALFAPPYDQFVPLDLDWRSDELPPRGLAILWWLVDGHEQQNQFEWLAHRPYGVPLFVVLPPATELARAMPLLRFVNALLPRAVLPTGSIVAPRYIKQILSMPPRNLAHSVGAYLDHRGLLRTPEIRNEVEQIFRLVPSVTSISALARRMCTSRRTLGRHFAAAGLPVPSHWLQFARLLYASIHLQAERATVFRIAARVGYPDGFTMSNQMKRLIGRRPTEVRESLGWEWVVESWIRREAIAGGIDRVRFKSAVRVYLQDPASPPE
;
A
#
# COMPACT_ATOMS: atom_id res chain seq x y z
N MET A 1 32.34 5.74 -11.25
CA MET A 1 31.45 6.90 -11.10
C MET A 1 30.21 6.61 -11.93
N PHE A 2 29.14 6.09 -11.33
CA PHE A 2 27.89 5.81 -12.03
C PHE A 2 26.84 6.78 -11.52
N VAL A 3 26.57 7.83 -12.29
CA VAL A 3 25.41 8.71 -12.10
C VAL A 3 24.19 7.91 -12.56
N PRO A 4 23.20 7.62 -11.71
CA PRO A 4 21.92 7.16 -12.22
C PRO A 4 21.35 8.34 -12.98
N LEU A 5 21.36 8.25 -14.31
CA LEU A 5 20.63 9.19 -15.13
C LEU A 5 19.18 9.13 -14.66
N ALA A 6 18.68 10.26 -14.13
CA ALA A 6 17.25 10.49 -14.09
C ALA A 6 16.69 10.11 -15.48
N PRO A 7 15.48 9.53 -15.55
CA PRO A 7 14.86 9.27 -16.85
C PRO A 7 14.95 10.56 -17.68
N ALA A 8 15.28 10.42 -18.96
CA ALA A 8 15.30 11.52 -19.92
C ALA A 8 13.86 11.95 -20.25
N SER A 9 13.11 12.30 -19.20
CA SER A 9 11.72 12.69 -19.23
C SER A 9 11.59 14.13 -18.72
N PRO A 10 10.79 14.98 -19.37
CA PRO A 10 10.52 16.34 -18.90
C PRO A 10 9.91 16.35 -17.50
N THR A 11 9.11 15.35 -17.14
CA THR A 11 8.45 15.26 -15.84
C THR A 11 9.35 14.77 -14.72
N ARG A 12 10.57 14.28 -15.00
CA ARG A 12 11.45 13.64 -13.98
C ARG A 12 10.72 12.58 -13.14
N LEU A 13 9.66 11.99 -13.69
CA LEU A 13 8.91 10.89 -13.11
C LEU A 13 9.20 9.61 -13.89
N ALA A 14 9.19 8.49 -13.18
CA ALA A 14 9.17 7.19 -13.81
C ALA A 14 8.21 6.23 -13.11
N LEU A 15 7.63 5.35 -13.90
CA LEU A 15 6.92 4.17 -13.46
C LEU A 15 7.89 3.00 -13.30
N PHE A 16 7.69 2.21 -12.25
CA PHE A 16 8.38 0.96 -12.01
C PHE A 16 7.34 -0.14 -11.78
N ALA A 17 7.37 -1.15 -12.64
CA ALA A 17 6.34 -2.18 -12.74
C ALA A 17 6.98 -3.55 -13.02
N PRO A 18 6.24 -4.67 -12.83
CA PRO A 18 6.73 -5.99 -13.23
C PRO A 18 7.23 -5.99 -14.69
N PRO A 19 8.37 -6.64 -15.01
CA PRO A 19 9.19 -7.52 -14.17
C PRO A 19 10.19 -6.83 -13.21
N TYR A 20 10.15 -5.50 -13.11
CA TYR A 20 11.00 -4.67 -12.24
C TYR A 20 12.47 -4.59 -12.67
N ASP A 21 12.70 -4.54 -13.97
CA ASP A 21 14.06 -4.54 -14.52
C ASP A 21 14.52 -3.13 -14.93
N GLN A 22 13.60 -2.23 -15.24
CA GLN A 22 13.89 -0.86 -15.67
C GLN A 22 12.81 0.14 -15.25
N PHE A 23 13.17 1.42 -15.24
CA PHE A 23 12.24 2.53 -15.06
C PHE A 23 11.73 3.01 -16.42
N VAL A 24 10.42 3.26 -16.51
CA VAL A 24 9.77 3.79 -17.71
C VAL A 24 9.39 5.24 -17.45
N PRO A 25 9.75 6.21 -18.31
CA PRO A 25 9.25 7.59 -18.20
C PRO A 25 7.75 7.67 -17.96
N LEU A 26 7.32 8.60 -17.10
CA LEU A 26 5.93 8.75 -16.71
C LEU A 26 5.47 10.20 -16.91
N ASP A 27 4.42 10.39 -17.69
CA ASP A 27 3.82 11.70 -17.93
C ASP A 27 2.65 11.98 -16.98
N LEU A 28 2.25 13.25 -16.85
CA LEU A 28 1.20 13.69 -15.91
C LEU A 28 -0.23 13.35 -16.38
N ASP A 29 -0.40 13.01 -17.64
CA ASP A 29 -1.65 12.51 -18.20
C ASP A 29 -1.84 11.00 -17.96
N TRP A 30 -0.82 10.29 -17.49
CA TRP A 30 -0.89 8.86 -17.23
C TRP A 30 -2.04 8.49 -16.29
N ARG A 31 -2.72 7.40 -16.62
CA ARG A 31 -3.76 6.76 -15.82
C ARG A 31 -3.52 5.26 -15.76
N SER A 32 -3.96 4.63 -14.69
CA SER A 32 -3.92 3.16 -14.57
C SER A 32 -5.16 2.55 -15.20
N ASP A 33 -4.97 1.53 -16.04
CA ASP A 33 -6.06 0.75 -16.64
C ASP A 33 -6.77 -0.15 -15.61
N GLU A 34 -6.14 -0.36 -14.45
CA GLU A 34 -6.67 -1.20 -13.40
C GLU A 34 -6.85 -0.45 -12.07
N LEU A 35 -7.94 -0.77 -11.37
CA LEU A 35 -8.28 -0.23 -10.05
C LEU A 35 -8.48 -1.36 -9.01
N PRO A 36 -7.65 -1.43 -7.95
CA PRO A 36 -6.44 -0.62 -7.75
C PRO A 36 -5.30 -1.02 -8.71
N PRO A 37 -4.38 -0.10 -9.04
CA PRO A 37 -3.16 -0.44 -9.76
C PRO A 37 -2.34 -1.44 -8.94
N ARG A 38 -1.78 -2.46 -9.60
CA ARG A 38 -1.08 -3.56 -8.93
C ARG A 38 0.38 -3.59 -9.32
N GLY A 39 1.24 -3.76 -8.32
CA GLY A 39 2.68 -3.90 -8.57
C GLY A 39 3.35 -2.63 -9.12
N LEU A 40 2.65 -1.49 -9.18
CA LEU A 40 3.22 -0.25 -9.69
C LEU A 40 3.88 0.53 -8.56
N ALA A 41 4.97 1.22 -8.88
CA ALA A 41 5.59 2.22 -8.03
C ALA A 41 5.99 3.43 -8.87
N ILE A 42 5.98 4.61 -8.27
CA ILE A 42 6.41 5.86 -8.92
C ILE A 42 7.72 6.30 -8.29
N LEU A 43 8.66 6.69 -9.14
CA LEU A 43 9.89 7.38 -8.75
C LEU A 43 9.79 8.83 -9.21
N TRP A 44 10.19 9.75 -8.34
CA TRP A 44 10.22 11.17 -8.63
C TRP A 44 11.59 11.74 -8.27
N TRP A 45 12.32 12.23 -9.28
CA TRP A 45 13.59 12.90 -9.07
C TRP A 45 13.34 14.39 -8.85
N LEU A 46 13.59 14.84 -7.62
CA LEU A 46 13.49 16.24 -7.25
C LEU A 46 14.76 16.95 -7.71
N VAL A 47 14.60 18.04 -8.46
CA VAL A 47 15.67 18.83 -9.07
C VAL A 47 15.44 20.31 -8.79
N ASP A 48 14.26 20.83 -9.13
CA ASP A 48 13.89 22.22 -8.92
C ASP A 48 12.44 22.32 -8.42
N GLY A 49 12.27 22.92 -7.24
CA GLY A 49 10.97 23.02 -6.59
C GLY A 49 9.97 23.92 -7.31
N HIS A 50 10.44 24.93 -8.04
CA HIS A 50 9.56 25.85 -8.77
C HIS A 50 9.06 25.22 -10.07
N GLU A 51 9.94 24.55 -10.82
CA GLU A 51 9.56 23.92 -12.09
C GLU A 51 8.70 22.66 -11.92
N GLN A 52 8.79 22.00 -10.76
CA GLN A 52 8.15 20.71 -10.50
C GLN A 52 6.84 20.81 -9.69
N GLN A 53 6.28 22.01 -9.54
CA GLN A 53 5.02 22.23 -8.80
C GLN A 53 3.86 21.38 -9.36
N ASN A 54 3.72 21.32 -10.69
CA ASN A 54 2.68 20.51 -11.33
C ASN A 54 2.83 19.00 -11.04
N GLN A 55 4.08 18.52 -10.91
CA GLN A 55 4.36 17.13 -10.56
C GLN A 55 3.98 16.84 -9.11
N PHE A 56 4.28 17.76 -8.19
CA PHE A 56 3.87 17.66 -6.78
C PHE A 56 2.34 17.57 -6.64
N GLU A 57 1.61 18.45 -7.33
CA GLU A 57 0.15 18.48 -7.31
C GLU A 57 -0.46 17.19 -7.89
N TRP A 58 0.12 16.68 -8.97
CA TRP A 58 -0.28 15.39 -9.54
C TRP A 58 0.00 14.23 -8.59
N LEU A 59 1.18 14.19 -7.96
CA LEU A 59 1.57 13.16 -7.00
C LEU A 59 0.71 13.15 -5.73
N ALA A 60 0.18 14.30 -5.32
CA ALA A 60 -0.78 14.43 -4.22
C ALA A 60 -2.11 13.72 -4.52
N HIS A 61 -2.45 13.57 -5.82
CA HIS A 61 -3.66 12.90 -6.31
C HIS A 61 -3.36 11.57 -7.00
N ARG A 62 -2.14 11.04 -6.88
CA ARG A 62 -1.76 9.77 -7.51
C ARG A 62 -2.70 8.64 -7.09
N PRO A 63 -2.90 7.61 -7.93
CA PRO A 63 -3.71 6.46 -7.57
C PRO A 63 -3.28 5.82 -6.25
N TYR A 64 -4.25 5.48 -5.40
CA TYR A 64 -3.99 4.68 -4.21
C TYR A 64 -3.41 3.31 -4.59
N GLY A 65 -2.64 2.71 -3.68
CA GLY A 65 -1.93 1.46 -3.94
C GLY A 65 -0.57 1.62 -4.62
N VAL A 66 -0.25 2.82 -5.11
CA VAL A 66 1.03 3.11 -5.79
C VAL A 66 2.01 3.79 -4.84
N PRO A 67 3.01 3.07 -4.29
CA PRO A 67 4.08 3.67 -3.50
C PRO A 67 4.88 4.70 -4.30
N LEU A 68 5.29 5.77 -3.61
CA LEU A 68 6.12 6.84 -4.16
C LEU A 68 7.53 6.78 -3.57
N PHE A 69 8.54 6.85 -4.42
CA PHE A 69 9.93 7.05 -4.04
C PHE A 69 10.36 8.44 -4.49
N VAL A 70 10.86 9.25 -3.54
CA VAL A 70 11.40 10.58 -3.84
C VAL A 70 12.91 10.46 -3.86
N VAL A 71 13.54 10.86 -4.95
CA VAL A 71 14.99 10.89 -5.10
C VAL A 71 15.44 12.34 -4.93
N LEU A 72 16.24 12.59 -3.91
CA LEU A 72 16.78 13.91 -3.60
C LEU A 72 17.90 14.28 -4.59
N PRO A 73 18.05 15.57 -4.93
CA PRO A 73 19.17 16.02 -5.74
C PRO A 73 20.49 15.90 -4.95
N PRO A 74 21.65 16.05 -5.62
CA PRO A 74 22.93 16.23 -4.94
C PRO A 74 22.87 17.37 -3.92
N ALA A 75 23.65 17.29 -2.84
CA ALA A 75 23.67 18.32 -1.80
C ALA A 75 23.97 19.73 -2.34
N THR A 76 24.79 19.82 -3.40
CA THR A 76 25.14 21.07 -4.10
C THR A 76 23.95 21.74 -4.79
N GLU A 77 22.88 20.99 -5.08
CA GLU A 77 21.69 21.45 -5.79
C GLU A 77 20.45 21.51 -4.88
N LEU A 78 20.58 21.10 -3.61
CA LEU A 78 19.47 20.98 -2.68
C LEU A 78 18.67 22.28 -2.49
N ALA A 79 19.36 23.42 -2.57
CA ALA A 79 18.73 24.74 -2.45
C ALA A 79 17.59 24.95 -3.48
N ARG A 80 17.74 24.44 -4.70
CA ARG A 80 16.71 24.54 -5.75
C ARG A 80 15.48 23.71 -5.45
N ALA A 81 15.64 22.59 -4.75
CA ALA A 81 14.58 21.68 -4.35
C ALA A 81 13.82 22.11 -3.08
N MET A 82 14.37 23.05 -2.29
CA MET A 82 13.80 23.49 -1.00
C MET A 82 12.32 23.90 -1.03
N PRO A 83 11.80 24.59 -2.07
CA PRO A 83 10.39 24.99 -2.11
C PRO A 83 9.40 23.82 -1.94
N LEU A 84 9.72 22.65 -2.51
CA LEU A 84 8.91 21.44 -2.42
C LEU A 84 9.38 20.49 -1.31
N LEU A 85 10.68 20.47 -0.99
CA LEU A 85 11.25 19.51 -0.05
C LEU A 85 10.54 19.53 1.32
N ARG A 86 10.16 20.71 1.81
CA ARG A 86 9.40 20.88 3.07
C ARG A 86 8.00 20.24 3.06
N PHE A 87 7.45 19.97 1.88
CA PHE A 87 6.13 19.39 1.70
C PHE A 87 6.16 17.93 1.25
N VAL A 88 7.34 17.35 0.97
CA VAL A 88 7.48 15.97 0.49
C VAL A 88 6.80 14.96 1.41
N ASN A 89 6.84 15.18 2.72
CA ASN A 89 6.16 14.30 3.68
C ASN A 89 4.64 14.25 3.49
N ALA A 90 4.01 15.31 2.96
CA ALA A 90 2.58 15.32 2.67
C ALA A 90 2.21 14.34 1.55
N LEU A 91 3.16 13.98 0.68
CA LEU A 91 2.95 12.96 -0.36
C LEU A 91 3.03 11.52 0.19
N LEU A 92 3.44 11.35 1.45
CA LEU A 92 3.67 10.05 2.09
C LEU A 92 4.52 9.11 1.22
N PRO A 93 5.77 9.49 0.91
CA PRO A 93 6.66 8.63 0.16
C PRO A 93 6.96 7.36 0.95
N ARG A 94 7.07 6.24 0.23
CA ARG A 94 7.57 4.98 0.78
C ARG A 94 9.01 5.12 1.26
N ALA A 95 9.81 5.87 0.51
CA ALA A 95 11.17 6.21 0.89
C ALA A 95 11.59 7.53 0.22
N VAL A 96 12.42 8.28 0.94
CA VAL A 96 13.18 9.40 0.39
C VAL A 96 14.63 8.92 0.28
N LEU A 97 15.17 8.91 -0.93
CA LEU A 97 16.46 8.32 -1.27
C LEU A 97 17.44 9.42 -1.69
N PRO A 98 18.72 9.35 -1.32
CA PRO A 98 19.72 10.21 -1.93
C PRO A 98 19.91 9.84 -3.40
N THR A 99 20.30 10.81 -4.24
CA THR A 99 20.77 10.50 -5.59
C THR A 99 21.99 9.58 -5.56
N GLY A 100 22.15 8.74 -6.58
CA GLY A 100 23.26 7.79 -6.69
C GLY A 100 22.80 6.35 -6.87
N SER A 101 23.74 5.41 -6.80
CA SER A 101 23.55 3.99 -7.16
C SER A 101 22.45 3.27 -6.38
N ILE A 102 22.02 3.81 -5.24
CA ILE A 102 20.90 3.31 -4.45
C ILE A 102 19.55 3.38 -5.20
N VAL A 103 19.46 4.21 -6.24
CA VAL A 103 18.27 4.36 -7.08
C VAL A 103 18.25 3.33 -8.22
N ALA A 104 19.13 2.32 -8.24
CA ALA A 104 19.08 1.28 -9.26
C ALA A 104 17.81 0.40 -9.14
N PRO A 105 17.23 -0.09 -10.26
CA PRO A 105 16.03 -0.95 -10.26
C PRO A 105 16.07 -2.10 -9.24
N ARG A 106 17.22 -2.78 -9.13
CA ARG A 106 17.43 -3.88 -8.17
C ARG A 106 17.18 -3.49 -6.71
N TYR A 107 17.57 -2.28 -6.30
CA TYR A 107 17.41 -1.81 -4.93
C TYR A 107 15.98 -1.36 -4.66
N ILE A 108 15.34 -0.68 -5.61
CA ILE A 108 13.93 -0.31 -5.51
C ILE A 108 13.06 -1.56 -5.45
N LYS A 109 13.35 -2.57 -6.29
CA LYS A 109 12.72 -3.90 -6.25
C LYS A 109 12.87 -4.54 -4.87
N GLN A 110 14.07 -4.51 -4.30
CA GLN A 110 14.32 -5.04 -2.96
C GLN A 110 13.50 -4.30 -1.88
N ILE A 111 13.42 -2.97 -1.91
CA ILE A 111 12.62 -2.19 -0.95
C ILE A 111 11.12 -2.53 -1.10
N LEU A 112 10.62 -2.68 -2.33
CA LEU A 112 9.23 -3.06 -2.60
C LEU A 112 8.90 -4.47 -2.11
N SER A 113 9.83 -5.41 -2.23
CA SER A 113 9.68 -6.80 -1.75
C SER A 113 9.73 -6.93 -0.23
N MET A 114 10.29 -5.97 0.50
CA MET A 114 10.49 -6.08 1.94
C MET A 114 9.31 -5.51 2.74
N PRO A 115 8.97 -6.10 3.92
CA PRO A 115 8.07 -5.45 4.85
C PRO A 115 8.65 -4.10 5.30
N PRO A 116 7.81 -3.07 5.50
CA PRO A 116 8.22 -1.91 6.27
C PRO A 116 8.64 -2.33 7.69
N ARG A 117 9.59 -1.58 8.29
CA ARG A 117 10.15 -1.88 9.62
C ARG A 117 9.07 -2.07 10.70
N ASN A 118 8.00 -1.29 10.63
CA ASN A 118 6.83 -1.42 11.49
C ASN A 118 5.57 -1.52 10.62
N LEU A 119 5.24 -2.74 10.18
CA LEU A 119 4.10 -3.00 9.30
C LEU A 119 2.78 -2.50 9.87
N ALA A 120 2.52 -2.74 11.15
CA ALA A 120 1.29 -2.29 11.78
C ALA A 120 1.13 -0.77 11.68
N HIS A 121 2.18 -0.02 12.05
CA HIS A 121 2.16 1.43 11.97
C HIS A 121 2.05 1.94 10.53
N SER A 122 2.79 1.35 9.57
CA SER A 122 2.71 1.76 8.17
C SER A 122 1.32 1.55 7.57
N VAL A 123 0.67 0.42 7.88
CA VAL A 123 -0.71 0.16 7.43
C VAL A 123 -1.70 1.10 8.13
N GLY A 124 -1.54 1.34 9.44
CA GLY A 124 -2.36 2.27 10.19
C GLY A 124 -2.28 3.71 9.66
N ALA A 125 -1.06 4.21 9.42
CA ALA A 125 -0.82 5.53 8.84
C ALA A 125 -1.42 5.64 7.42
N TYR A 126 -1.29 4.59 6.62
CA TYR A 126 -1.86 4.56 5.27
C TYR A 126 -3.38 4.60 5.27
N LEU A 127 -4.03 3.76 6.07
CA LEU A 127 -5.50 3.70 6.17
C LEU A 127 -6.10 4.97 6.77
N ASP A 128 -5.38 5.63 7.67
CA ASP A 128 -5.74 6.95 8.18
C ASP A 128 -5.65 8.03 7.12
N HIS A 129 -4.56 8.07 6.36
CA HIS A 129 -4.45 9.00 5.23
C HIS A 129 -5.56 8.77 4.18
N ARG A 130 -5.98 7.51 4.01
CA ARG A 130 -7.16 7.14 3.21
C ARG A 130 -8.49 7.59 3.82
N GLY A 131 -8.49 8.13 5.04
CA GLY A 131 -9.68 8.62 5.75
C GLY A 131 -10.54 7.52 6.38
N LEU A 132 -10.04 6.28 6.49
CA LEU A 132 -10.76 5.14 7.05
C LEU A 132 -10.63 5.05 8.58
N LEU A 133 -9.49 5.45 9.15
CA LEU A 133 -9.21 5.35 10.60
C LEU A 133 -9.36 6.71 11.31
N ARG A 134 -10.60 7.19 11.40
CA ARG A 134 -10.92 8.56 11.85
C ARG A 134 -10.64 8.86 13.32
N THR A 135 -10.51 7.84 14.17
CA THR A 135 -10.25 8.03 15.60
C THR A 135 -8.96 7.32 16.02
N PRO A 136 -8.22 7.88 17.00
CA PRO A 136 -7.01 7.25 17.53
C PRO A 136 -7.26 5.84 18.07
N GLU A 137 -8.42 5.60 18.69
CA GLU A 137 -8.79 4.31 19.28
C GLU A 137 -8.93 3.24 18.21
N ILE A 138 -9.69 3.52 17.15
CA ILE A 138 -9.87 2.59 16.02
C ILE A 138 -8.56 2.35 15.30
N ARG A 139 -7.73 3.39 15.12
CA ARG A 139 -6.38 3.20 14.57
C ARG A 139 -5.56 2.25 15.42
N ASN A 140 -5.52 2.48 16.74
CA ASN A 140 -4.75 1.64 17.64
C ASN A 140 -5.27 0.20 17.63
N GLU A 141 -6.59 -0.02 17.63
CA GLU A 141 -7.18 -1.35 17.52
C GLU A 141 -6.76 -2.06 16.22
N VAL A 142 -6.80 -1.38 15.08
CA VAL A 142 -6.33 -1.92 13.79
C VAL A 142 -4.84 -2.24 13.85
N GLU A 143 -4.00 -1.33 14.32
CA GLU A 143 -2.56 -1.58 14.45
C GLU A 143 -2.26 -2.78 15.37
N GLN A 144 -2.99 -2.94 16.49
CA GLN A 144 -2.85 -4.10 17.37
C GLN A 144 -3.18 -5.41 16.65
N ILE A 145 -4.20 -5.44 15.80
CA ILE A 145 -4.52 -6.62 14.97
C ILE A 145 -3.30 -7.00 14.11
N PHE A 146 -2.69 -6.03 13.43
CA PHE A 146 -1.50 -6.28 12.60
C PHE A 146 -0.28 -6.69 13.42
N ARG A 147 -0.09 -6.15 14.63
CA ARG A 147 1.00 -6.55 15.55
C ARG A 147 0.86 -7.98 16.06
N LEU A 148 -0.37 -8.45 16.27
CA LEU A 148 -0.66 -9.77 16.84
C LEU A 148 -0.59 -10.90 15.79
N VAL A 149 -0.67 -10.59 14.50
CA VAL A 149 -0.45 -11.56 13.42
C VAL A 149 1.05 -11.82 13.24
N PRO A 150 1.48 -13.07 12.96
CA PRO A 150 0.65 -14.27 12.73
C PRO A 150 0.34 -15.08 13.99
N SER A 151 0.78 -14.64 15.17
CA SER A 151 0.65 -15.39 16.43
C SER A 151 -0.81 -15.63 16.87
N VAL A 152 -1.74 -14.80 16.40
CA VAL A 152 -3.17 -14.90 16.68
C VAL A 152 -3.92 -15.23 15.39
N THR A 153 -4.71 -16.30 15.41
CA THR A 153 -5.48 -16.78 14.24
C THR A 153 -6.99 -16.81 14.46
N SER A 154 -7.47 -16.59 15.70
CA SER A 154 -8.89 -16.59 16.04
C SER A 154 -9.33 -15.30 16.70
N ILE A 155 -10.59 -14.91 16.48
CA ILE A 155 -11.19 -13.70 17.06
C ILE A 155 -11.26 -13.76 18.59
N SER A 156 -11.41 -14.95 19.17
CA SER A 156 -11.43 -15.14 20.62
C SER A 156 -10.05 -14.88 21.25
N ALA A 157 -8.99 -15.37 20.60
CA ALA A 157 -7.62 -15.11 21.04
C ALA A 157 -7.24 -13.63 20.84
N LEU A 158 -7.68 -13.02 19.74
CA LEU A 158 -7.49 -11.59 19.47
C LEU A 158 -8.11 -10.72 20.57
N ALA A 159 -9.39 -10.92 20.87
CA ALA A 159 -10.08 -10.16 21.90
C ALA A 159 -9.39 -10.30 23.27
N ARG A 160 -8.96 -11.51 23.63
CA ARG A 160 -8.20 -11.77 24.87
C ARG A 160 -6.87 -11.01 24.92
N ARG A 161 -6.11 -11.03 23.81
CA ARG A 161 -4.81 -10.32 23.72
C ARG A 161 -4.97 -8.80 23.74
N MET A 162 -6.11 -8.29 23.29
CA MET A 162 -6.48 -6.88 23.36
C MET A 162 -7.20 -6.51 24.68
N CYS A 163 -7.25 -7.42 25.65
CA CYS A 163 -7.93 -7.21 26.94
C CYS A 163 -9.39 -6.74 26.82
N THR A 164 -10.12 -7.26 25.83
CA THR A 164 -11.52 -6.88 25.54
C THR A 164 -12.39 -8.10 25.22
N SER A 165 -13.69 -7.87 25.05
CA SER A 165 -14.62 -8.90 24.58
C SER A 165 -14.82 -8.82 23.06
N ARG A 166 -15.16 -9.95 22.44
CA ARG A 166 -15.53 -10.00 21.00
C ARG A 166 -16.69 -9.04 20.68
N ARG A 167 -17.65 -8.93 21.59
CA ARG A 167 -18.82 -8.05 21.46
C ARG A 167 -18.40 -6.57 21.49
N THR A 168 -17.53 -6.20 22.43
CA THR A 168 -17.02 -4.83 22.56
C THR A 168 -16.26 -4.42 21.30
N LEU A 169 -15.32 -5.26 20.86
CA LEU A 169 -14.54 -5.01 19.64
C LEU A 169 -15.45 -4.93 18.40
N GLY A 170 -16.42 -5.84 18.26
CA GLY A 170 -17.40 -5.79 17.18
C GLY A 170 -18.22 -4.50 17.18
N ARG A 171 -18.65 -4.04 18.36
CA ARG A 171 -19.39 -2.77 18.51
C ARG A 171 -18.55 -1.56 18.13
N HIS A 172 -17.26 -1.53 18.48
CA HIS A 172 -16.37 -0.42 18.12
C HIS A 172 -16.22 -0.31 16.60
N PHE A 173 -15.91 -1.40 15.91
CA PHE A 173 -15.76 -1.41 14.45
C PHE A 173 -17.09 -1.09 13.73
N ALA A 174 -18.21 -1.66 14.20
CA ALA A 174 -19.53 -1.35 13.65
C ALA A 174 -19.90 0.12 13.85
N ALA A 175 -19.69 0.67 15.05
CA ALA A 175 -19.92 2.07 15.34
C ALA A 175 -19.01 2.99 14.51
N ALA A 176 -17.82 2.53 14.14
CA ALA A 176 -16.91 3.21 13.24
C ALA A 176 -17.30 3.10 11.75
N GLY A 177 -18.23 2.20 11.38
CA GLY A 177 -18.61 1.93 9.99
C GLY A 177 -17.60 1.09 9.21
N LEU A 178 -16.78 0.31 9.92
CA LEU A 178 -15.70 -0.51 9.37
C LEU A 178 -16.05 -2.00 9.38
N PRO A 179 -15.32 -2.83 8.60
CA PRO A 179 -15.52 -4.27 8.59
C PRO A 179 -15.39 -4.87 9.98
N VAL A 180 -16.12 -5.95 10.25
CA VAL A 180 -16.06 -6.64 11.53
C VAL A 180 -14.62 -7.11 11.85
N PRO A 181 -14.22 -7.22 13.13
CA PRO A 181 -12.83 -7.51 13.49
C PRO A 181 -12.27 -8.82 12.93
N SER A 182 -13.12 -9.81 12.63
CA SER A 182 -12.71 -11.05 11.98
C SER A 182 -12.21 -10.84 10.55
N HIS A 183 -12.76 -9.88 9.80
CA HIS A 183 -12.30 -9.54 8.45
C HIS A 183 -10.90 -8.92 8.52
N TRP A 184 -10.69 -7.99 9.45
CA TRP A 184 -9.38 -7.39 9.71
C TRP A 184 -8.32 -8.42 10.08
N LEU A 185 -8.65 -9.35 10.98
CA LEU A 185 -7.74 -10.44 11.36
C LEU A 185 -7.38 -11.33 10.16
N GLN A 186 -8.37 -11.70 9.34
CA GLN A 186 -8.15 -12.49 8.14
C GLN A 186 -7.30 -11.73 7.11
N PHE A 187 -7.58 -10.44 6.92
CA PHE A 187 -6.81 -9.59 6.02
C PHE A 187 -5.38 -9.40 6.51
N ALA A 188 -5.15 -9.11 7.79
CA ALA A 188 -3.81 -8.94 8.34
C ALA A 188 -2.95 -10.19 8.14
N ARG A 189 -3.51 -11.39 8.32
CA ARG A 189 -2.85 -12.67 8.01
C ARG A 189 -2.48 -12.79 6.53
N LEU A 190 -3.38 -12.40 5.63
CA LEU A 190 -3.10 -12.42 4.20
C LEU A 190 -2.10 -11.35 3.76
N LEU A 191 -2.10 -10.17 4.36
CA LEU A 191 -1.12 -9.12 4.07
C LEU A 191 0.27 -9.60 4.48
N TYR A 192 0.40 -10.19 5.67
CA TYR A 192 1.63 -10.83 6.12
C TYR A 192 2.06 -11.93 5.13
N ALA A 193 1.16 -12.82 4.73
CA ALA A 193 1.45 -13.84 3.71
C ALA A 193 1.89 -13.23 2.36
N SER A 194 1.26 -12.14 1.93
CA SER A 194 1.56 -11.44 0.67
C SER A 194 2.97 -10.87 0.66
N ILE A 195 3.37 -10.23 1.76
CA ILE A 195 4.74 -9.73 1.93
C ILE A 195 5.75 -10.88 1.85
N HIS A 196 5.50 -12.02 2.50
CA HIS A 196 6.40 -13.17 2.41
C HIS A 196 6.41 -13.82 1.02
N LEU A 197 5.29 -13.81 0.29
CA LEU A 197 5.24 -14.26 -1.11
C LEU A 197 6.09 -13.39 -2.03
N GLN A 198 6.15 -12.08 -1.76
CA GLN A 198 6.93 -11.08 -2.51
C GLN A 198 8.42 -11.07 -2.11
N ALA A 199 8.74 -11.38 -0.85
CA ALA A 199 10.09 -11.33 -0.30
C ALA A 199 10.89 -12.62 -0.52
N GLU A 200 10.24 -13.79 -0.46
CA GLU A 200 10.91 -15.08 -0.36
C GLU A 200 10.54 -16.00 -1.53
N ARG A 201 11.50 -16.84 -1.95
CA ARG A 201 11.24 -17.96 -2.87
C ARG A 201 10.66 -19.21 -2.17
N ALA A 202 9.96 -19.03 -1.06
CA ALA A 202 9.33 -20.13 -0.31
C ALA A 202 8.12 -20.70 -1.07
N THR A 203 7.77 -21.97 -0.83
CA THR A 203 6.56 -22.56 -1.41
C THR A 203 5.30 -21.93 -0.80
N VAL A 204 4.20 -21.91 -1.57
CA VAL A 204 2.89 -21.43 -1.08
C VAL A 204 2.47 -22.19 0.18
N PHE A 205 2.73 -23.50 0.23
CA PHE A 205 2.49 -24.33 1.41
C PHE A 205 3.25 -23.85 2.64
N ARG A 206 4.56 -23.59 2.52
CA ARG A 206 5.39 -23.12 3.64
C ARG A 206 4.92 -21.77 4.19
N ILE A 207 4.52 -20.86 3.31
CA ILE A 207 3.98 -19.56 3.71
C ILE A 207 2.61 -19.73 4.39
N ALA A 208 1.73 -20.57 3.83
CA ALA A 208 0.43 -20.87 4.43
C ALA A 208 0.54 -21.44 5.85
N ALA A 209 1.46 -22.38 6.07
CA ALA A 209 1.73 -22.91 7.40
C ALA A 209 2.21 -21.82 8.37
N ARG A 210 3.12 -20.93 7.94
CA ARG A 210 3.66 -19.83 8.76
C ARG A 210 2.57 -18.86 9.24
N VAL A 211 1.54 -18.62 8.42
CA VAL A 211 0.40 -17.75 8.76
C VAL A 211 -0.81 -18.51 9.32
N GLY A 212 -0.64 -19.79 9.68
CA GLY A 212 -1.64 -20.60 10.38
C GLY A 212 -2.80 -21.08 9.51
N TYR A 213 -2.60 -21.25 8.20
CA TYR A 213 -3.54 -21.98 7.35
C TYR A 213 -3.16 -23.46 7.32
N PRO A 214 -4.14 -24.38 7.24
CA PRO A 214 -3.87 -25.82 7.21
C PRO A 214 -3.10 -26.23 5.95
N ASP A 215 -3.31 -25.53 4.83
CA ASP A 215 -2.70 -25.84 3.55
C ASP A 215 -2.69 -24.62 2.62
N GLY A 216 -1.95 -24.74 1.51
CA GLY A 216 -1.81 -23.68 0.50
C GLY A 216 -3.08 -23.40 -0.30
N PHE A 217 -3.97 -24.38 -0.47
CA PHE A 217 -5.23 -24.23 -1.19
C PHE A 217 -6.23 -23.39 -0.39
N THR A 218 -6.35 -23.63 0.91
CA THR A 218 -7.16 -22.85 1.85
C THR A 218 -6.71 -21.39 1.88
N MET A 219 -5.39 -21.14 2.00
CA MET A 219 -4.85 -19.78 1.93
C MET A 219 -5.13 -19.12 0.56
N SER A 220 -4.92 -19.86 -0.54
CA SER A 220 -5.17 -19.36 -1.90
C SER A 220 -6.63 -18.96 -2.14
N ASN A 221 -7.60 -19.75 -1.66
CA ASN A 221 -9.03 -19.43 -1.75
C ASN A 221 -9.39 -18.22 -0.89
N GLN A 222 -8.84 -18.15 0.32
CA GLN A 222 -9.03 -17.00 1.19
C GLN A 222 -8.45 -15.72 0.57
N MET A 223 -7.28 -15.80 -0.08
CA MET A 223 -6.68 -14.69 -0.82
C MET A 223 -7.53 -14.26 -2.01
N LYS A 224 -8.03 -15.22 -2.80
CA LYS A 224 -8.94 -14.92 -3.91
C LYS A 224 -10.22 -14.24 -3.43
N ARG A 225 -10.75 -14.65 -2.28
CA ARG A 225 -11.96 -14.08 -1.67
C ARG A 225 -11.74 -12.66 -1.16
N LEU A 226 -10.69 -12.42 -0.38
CA LEU A 226 -10.50 -11.14 0.32
C LEU A 226 -9.78 -10.08 -0.49
N ILE A 227 -8.89 -10.46 -1.40
CA ILE A 227 -8.11 -9.51 -2.21
C ILE A 227 -8.26 -9.74 -3.72
N GLY A 228 -9.03 -10.74 -4.16
CA GLY A 228 -9.26 -10.99 -5.58
C GLY A 228 -8.11 -11.66 -6.32
N ARG A 229 -7.03 -12.04 -5.64
CA ARG A 229 -5.79 -12.55 -6.26
C ARG A 229 -5.36 -13.91 -5.75
N ARG A 230 -4.63 -14.63 -6.59
CA ARG A 230 -3.96 -15.89 -6.22
C ARG A 230 -2.52 -15.63 -5.77
N PRO A 231 -1.92 -16.55 -5.00
CA PRO A 231 -0.54 -16.39 -4.51
C PRO A 231 0.51 -16.11 -5.59
N THR A 232 0.35 -16.67 -6.78
CA THR A 232 1.25 -16.45 -7.93
C THR A 232 1.20 -15.01 -8.41
N GLU A 233 0.00 -14.44 -8.61
CA GLU A 233 -0.19 -13.04 -8.99
C GLU A 233 0.40 -12.08 -7.94
N VAL A 234 0.22 -12.39 -6.65
CA VAL A 234 0.74 -11.56 -5.55
C VAL A 234 2.26 -11.56 -5.51
N ARG A 235 2.91 -12.68 -5.85
CA ARG A 235 4.36 -12.80 -5.91
C ARG A 235 4.97 -11.93 -7.01
N GLU A 236 4.28 -11.81 -8.13
CA GLU A 236 4.75 -11.06 -9.30
C GLU A 236 4.54 -9.56 -9.17
N SER A 237 3.59 -9.12 -8.34
CA SER A 237 3.27 -7.71 -8.11
C SER A 237 3.75 -7.25 -6.73
N LEU A 238 4.88 -6.57 -6.67
CA LEU A 238 5.50 -6.10 -5.42
C LEU A 238 4.80 -4.88 -4.81
N GLY A 239 5.03 -4.65 -3.52
CA GLY A 239 4.38 -3.60 -2.75
C GLY A 239 3.18 -4.13 -1.97
N TRP A 240 2.93 -3.55 -0.80
CA TRP A 240 1.86 -3.99 0.11
C TRP A 240 0.62 -3.08 0.02
N GLU A 241 0.79 -1.85 -0.46
CA GLU A 241 -0.27 -0.84 -0.56
C GLU A 241 -1.35 -1.32 -1.52
N TRP A 242 -0.99 -1.84 -2.69
CA TRP A 242 -1.98 -2.37 -3.64
C TRP A 242 -2.77 -3.57 -3.07
N VAL A 243 -2.17 -4.35 -2.16
CA VAL A 243 -2.84 -5.46 -1.47
C VAL A 243 -3.87 -4.92 -0.48
N VAL A 244 -3.53 -3.85 0.26
CA VAL A 244 -4.47 -3.11 1.11
C VAL A 244 -5.61 -2.53 0.28
N GLU A 245 -5.30 -1.88 -0.84
CA GLU A 245 -6.33 -1.36 -1.74
C GLU A 245 -7.25 -2.43 -2.32
N SER A 246 -6.69 -3.59 -2.65
CA SER A 246 -7.47 -4.72 -3.18
C SER A 246 -8.47 -5.23 -2.15
N TRP A 247 -8.08 -5.23 -0.86
CA TRP A 247 -8.99 -5.54 0.24
C TRP A 247 -10.03 -4.45 0.46
N ILE A 248 -9.64 -3.17 0.48
CA ILE A 248 -10.57 -2.04 0.61
C ILE A 248 -11.63 -2.07 -0.50
N ARG A 249 -11.23 -2.31 -1.75
CA ARG A 249 -12.15 -2.47 -2.88
C ARG A 249 -13.14 -3.60 -2.62
N ARG A 250 -12.68 -4.76 -2.15
CA ARG A 250 -13.55 -5.91 -1.85
C ARG A 250 -14.54 -5.61 -0.73
N GLU A 251 -14.10 -5.01 0.37
CA GLU A 251 -14.98 -4.63 1.47
C GLU A 251 -15.97 -3.53 1.07
N ALA A 252 -15.55 -2.55 0.27
CA ALA A 252 -16.43 -1.51 -0.25
C ALA A 252 -17.55 -2.10 -1.14
N ILE A 253 -17.19 -2.99 -2.07
CA ILE A 253 -18.16 -3.68 -2.95
C ILE A 253 -19.08 -4.59 -2.13
N ALA A 254 -18.55 -5.32 -1.15
CA ALA A 254 -19.33 -6.23 -0.30
C ALA A 254 -20.18 -5.50 0.78
N GLY A 255 -20.00 -4.19 0.97
CA GLY A 255 -20.70 -3.41 1.98
C GLY A 255 -20.12 -3.53 3.40
N GLY A 256 -18.90 -4.05 3.54
CA GLY A 256 -18.18 -4.10 4.83
C GLY A 256 -17.67 -2.74 5.29
N ILE A 257 -17.49 -1.78 4.38
CA ILE A 257 -17.18 -0.37 4.69
C ILE A 257 -18.42 0.48 4.42
N ASP A 258 -18.82 1.31 5.39
CA ASP A 258 -19.91 2.27 5.24
C ASP A 258 -19.59 3.29 4.14
N ARG A 259 -20.29 3.16 3.01
CA ARG A 259 -20.05 3.97 1.80
C ARG A 259 -20.45 5.43 1.95
N VAL A 260 -21.42 5.72 2.81
CA VAL A 260 -21.87 7.10 3.06
C VAL A 260 -20.84 7.79 3.92
N ARG A 261 -20.45 7.15 5.03
CA ARG A 261 -19.44 7.67 5.94
C ARG A 261 -18.10 7.84 5.25
N PHE A 262 -17.65 6.87 4.46
CA PHE A 262 -16.32 6.83 3.84
C PHE A 262 -16.33 7.14 2.34
N LYS A 263 -17.28 7.96 1.85
CA LYS A 263 -17.46 8.27 0.43
C LYS A 263 -16.15 8.64 -0.29
N SER A 264 -15.36 9.56 0.27
CA SER A 264 -14.09 9.98 -0.32
C SER A 264 -13.07 8.85 -0.46
N ALA A 265 -13.06 7.91 0.49
CA ALA A 265 -12.12 6.79 0.51
C ALA A 265 -12.48 5.72 -0.53
N VAL A 266 -13.77 5.41 -0.69
CA VAL A 266 -14.21 4.23 -1.47
C VAL A 266 -14.84 4.55 -2.83
N ARG A 267 -15.19 5.81 -3.12
CA ARG A 267 -15.88 6.20 -4.37
C ARG A 267 -15.16 5.67 -5.63
N VAL A 268 -13.83 5.74 -5.66
CA VAL A 268 -13.00 5.25 -6.78
C VAL A 268 -13.21 3.76 -7.11
N TYR A 269 -13.70 2.96 -6.15
CA TYR A 269 -13.96 1.52 -6.32
C TYR A 269 -15.42 1.16 -6.55
N LEU A 270 -16.31 2.14 -6.42
CA LEU A 270 -17.76 1.96 -6.54
C LEU A 270 -18.31 2.52 -7.84
N GLN A 271 -17.53 3.34 -8.56
CA GLN A 271 -17.88 3.80 -9.89
C GLN A 271 -17.90 2.60 -10.85
N ASP A 272 -19.04 2.43 -11.52
CA ASP A 272 -19.19 1.47 -12.59
C ASP A 272 -18.29 1.93 -13.76
N PRO A 273 -17.45 1.07 -14.38
CA PRO A 273 -16.65 1.44 -15.55
C PRO A 273 -17.48 2.00 -16.73
N ALA A 274 -18.81 1.95 -16.67
CA ALA A 274 -19.74 2.46 -17.67
C ALA A 274 -20.37 3.84 -17.36
N SER A 275 -20.06 4.48 -16.22
CA SER A 275 -20.57 5.83 -15.96
C SER A 275 -19.65 6.90 -16.55
N PRO A 276 -20.17 7.83 -17.38
CA PRO A 276 -19.36 8.93 -17.90
C PRO A 276 -18.91 9.84 -16.74
N PRO A 277 -17.74 10.48 -16.85
CA PRO A 277 -17.30 11.46 -15.86
C PRO A 277 -18.28 12.65 -15.85
N GLU A 278 -18.72 13.04 -14.65
CA GLU A 278 -19.32 14.36 -14.40
C GLU A 278 -18.28 15.48 -14.56
#